data_AF-A0AB34KBY4-F1
#
_entry.id   AF-A0AB34KBY4-F1
#
_cell.length_a   1.000
_cell.length_b   1.000
_cell.length_c   1.000
_cell.angle_alpha   90.00
_cell.angle_beta   90.00
_cell.angle_gamma   90.00
#
_symmetry.space_group_name_H-M   'P 1'
#
loop_
_entity.id
_entity.type
_entity.pdbx_description
1 polymer ?
#
loop_
_entity_poly.entity_id
_entity_poly.type
_entity_poly.pdbx_seq_one_letter_code
_entity_poly.pdbx_strand_id
1 'polypeptide(L)'
;MRPPLLAPRMASAGPAPRLPAIAATEGLWALESTGWDGPGFVASGGADLSYWDLHGFLLVPTLWLLTAGSPALLDERSDALKRRASFAFVAFILTIAVAQAFVWDSVGAQIGIWEFNPEKCTGLGEATLLPLEEILWLFHHVIKAALWQLKISEVNAVRAPPGIYPAAMSPQVRDFGNVVLMAMTLAGVAALLGQVNEAKCIGLVAAFFSPVLMVVYNLGSRYWVSNWRLFVGGWVVPGWWTVLIDCIGQQQGVWTFPPTYLSGVSMLDGWLKLDIALVYLVSTFAVTATGAIIIAAAEEFELIRQSYLADIEPCGVDENLRGGERLSRFGVSEGALEAVRVSSDQPTLWHLGLFIFDNAFEGAGATIQRVTTRIGIELSGDHKQDEGSKAG
;
A
#
# COMPACT_ATOMS: atom_id res chain seq x y z
N MET A 1 -3.13 37.09 55.97
CA MET A 1 -3.50 37.75 54.70
C MET A 1 -3.36 36.73 53.57
N ARG A 2 -4.49 36.26 53.06
CA ARG A 2 -4.63 35.45 51.84
C ARG A 2 -5.64 36.20 50.96
N PRO A 3 -5.36 36.46 49.67
CA PRO A 3 -6.37 37.04 48.79
C PRO A 3 -7.43 35.97 48.44
N PRO A 4 -8.70 36.37 48.21
CA PRO A 4 -9.72 35.45 47.74
C PRO A 4 -9.52 35.11 46.26
N LEU A 5 -9.76 33.84 45.94
CA LEU A 5 -9.84 33.31 44.58
C LEU A 5 -11.03 33.96 43.83
N LEU A 6 -10.73 34.74 42.80
CA LEU A 6 -11.70 35.18 41.80
C LEU A 6 -11.83 34.08 40.75
N ALA A 7 -13.00 33.44 40.69
CA ALA A 7 -13.38 32.56 39.59
C ALA A 7 -13.59 33.41 38.31
N PRO A 8 -13.18 32.94 37.12
CA PRO A 8 -13.51 33.61 35.87
C PRO A 8 -15.01 33.42 35.56
N ARG A 9 -15.74 34.53 35.50
CA ARG A 9 -17.08 34.62 34.88
C ARG A 9 -16.93 34.31 33.39
N MET A 10 -17.40 33.14 32.95
CA MET A 10 -17.69 32.93 31.52
C MET A 10 -18.86 33.84 31.14
N ALA A 11 -18.60 34.78 30.23
CA ALA A 11 -19.65 35.54 29.58
C ALA A 11 -20.47 34.60 28.69
N SER A 12 -21.77 34.52 28.93
CA SER A 12 -22.73 33.91 28.01
C SER A 12 -22.75 34.71 26.71
N ALA A 13 -22.27 34.12 25.61
CA ALA A 13 -22.51 34.64 24.28
C ALA A 13 -24.02 34.55 24.00
N GLY A 14 -24.69 35.70 23.91
CA GLY A 14 -26.07 35.76 23.45
C GLY A 14 -26.18 35.32 21.98
N PRO A 15 -27.37 34.87 21.54
CA PRO A 15 -27.58 34.44 20.16
C PRO A 15 -27.34 35.60 19.20
N ALA A 16 -26.51 35.37 18.18
CA ALA A 16 -26.28 36.32 17.11
C ALA A 16 -27.59 36.59 16.33
N PRO A 17 -27.83 37.84 15.90
CA PRO A 17 -29.04 38.20 15.16
C PRO A 17 -29.12 37.44 13.83
N ARG A 18 -30.24 36.75 13.61
CA ARG A 18 -30.58 36.11 12.33
C ARG A 18 -30.75 37.19 11.27
N LEU A 19 -29.89 37.18 10.26
CA LEU A 19 -30.10 37.92 9.02
C LEU A 19 -31.28 37.29 8.25
N PRO A 20 -32.11 38.09 7.57
CA PRO A 20 -33.29 37.59 6.87
C PRO A 20 -32.90 36.70 5.68
N ALA A 21 -33.63 35.60 5.54
CA ALA A 21 -33.54 34.67 4.42
C ALA A 21 -33.80 35.42 3.11
N ILE A 22 -32.80 35.43 2.23
CA ILE A 22 -32.97 35.85 0.84
C ILE A 22 -33.54 34.63 0.10
N ALA A 23 -34.71 34.84 -0.48
CA ALA A 23 -35.47 33.85 -1.21
C ALA A 23 -34.70 33.29 -2.41
N ALA A 24 -34.88 31.99 -2.62
CA ALA A 24 -34.36 31.20 -3.72
C ALA A 24 -34.60 31.86 -5.08
N THR A 25 -33.52 31.94 -5.87
CA THR A 25 -33.61 31.91 -7.32
C THR A 25 -33.16 30.52 -7.75
N GLU A 26 -34.14 29.66 -7.99
CA GLU A 26 -33.98 28.46 -8.80
C GLU A 26 -33.59 28.90 -10.22
N GLY A 27 -32.37 28.58 -10.61
CA GLY A 27 -31.84 28.85 -11.93
C GLY A 27 -30.50 28.16 -12.04
N LEU A 28 -30.41 27.24 -13.01
CA LEU A 28 -29.24 26.50 -13.45
C LEU A 28 -27.91 27.26 -13.24
N TRP A 29 -26.82 26.50 -13.03
CA TRP A 29 -25.41 26.95 -12.99
C TRP A 29 -24.84 27.34 -11.61
N ALA A 30 -24.67 26.34 -10.74
CA ALA A 30 -23.57 26.32 -9.76
C ALA A 30 -23.22 24.88 -9.37
N LEU A 31 -22.99 24.00 -10.36
CA LEU A 31 -22.12 22.86 -10.12
C LEU A 31 -20.69 23.42 -10.07
N GLU A 32 -20.33 24.02 -8.95
CA GLU A 32 -18.92 24.32 -8.68
C GLU A 32 -18.23 22.97 -8.62
N SER A 33 -17.50 22.64 -9.69
CA SER A 33 -16.81 21.36 -9.79
C SER A 33 -15.71 21.28 -8.74
N THR A 34 -15.75 20.16 -8.03
CA THR A 34 -14.94 19.83 -6.86
C THR A 34 -13.85 18.80 -7.19
N GLY A 35 -13.54 18.58 -8.47
CA GLY A 35 -12.45 17.68 -8.86
C GLY A 35 -12.62 16.87 -10.15
N TRP A 36 -13.86 16.67 -10.60
CA TRP A 36 -14.17 16.17 -11.94
C TRP A 36 -15.11 17.13 -12.71
N ASP A 37 -14.63 17.64 -13.85
CA ASP A 37 -15.30 18.60 -14.73
C ASP A 37 -15.91 17.97 -16.02
N GLY A 38 -15.67 16.68 -16.25
CA GLY A 38 -16.04 16.02 -17.51
C GLY A 38 -17.50 15.52 -17.56
N PRO A 39 -17.91 14.88 -18.67
CA PRO A 39 -19.27 14.37 -18.82
C PRO A 39 -19.61 13.33 -17.73
N GLY A 40 -20.90 13.23 -17.39
CA GLY A 40 -21.39 12.21 -16.46
C GLY A 40 -20.99 10.81 -16.94
N PHE A 41 -20.23 10.06 -16.12
CA PHE A 41 -19.74 8.73 -16.49
C PHE A 41 -20.88 7.70 -16.53
N VAL A 42 -21.90 7.94 -15.72
CA VAL A 42 -23.13 7.17 -15.69
C VAL A 42 -24.23 8.12 -16.15
N ALA A 43 -24.92 7.78 -17.21
CA ALA A 43 -26.27 8.31 -17.42
C ALA A 43 -27.11 7.75 -16.27
N SER A 44 -27.09 8.41 -15.11
CA SER A 44 -27.74 7.89 -13.90
C SER A 44 -29.25 7.73 -14.09
N GLY A 45 -29.81 8.19 -15.23
CA GLY A 45 -31.25 8.21 -15.47
C GLY A 45 -31.98 9.07 -14.44
N GLY A 46 -31.26 9.94 -13.71
CA GLY A 46 -31.78 10.67 -12.57
C GLY A 46 -31.67 9.93 -11.22
N ALA A 47 -31.00 8.77 -11.17
CA ALA A 47 -30.74 8.08 -9.91
C ALA A 47 -29.73 8.86 -9.06
N ASP A 48 -30.13 9.11 -7.81
CA ASP A 48 -29.37 9.85 -6.82
C ASP A 48 -28.58 8.85 -5.97
N LEU A 49 -27.26 8.74 -6.19
CA LEU A 49 -26.44 7.70 -5.56
C LEU A 49 -26.01 8.09 -4.14
N SER A 50 -26.01 7.11 -3.23
CA SER A 50 -25.46 7.19 -1.87
C SER A 50 -24.03 6.65 -1.82
N TYR A 51 -23.34 6.83 -0.68
CA TYR A 51 -22.02 6.22 -0.48
C TYR A 51 -22.10 4.68 -0.62
N TRP A 52 -23.13 4.03 -0.08
CA TRP A 52 -23.31 2.58 -0.22
C TRP A 52 -23.44 2.09 -1.66
N ASP A 53 -24.00 2.89 -2.56
CA ASP A 53 -24.06 2.53 -3.98
C ASP A 53 -22.66 2.51 -4.61
N LEU A 54 -21.79 3.42 -4.18
CA LEU A 54 -20.39 3.45 -4.62
C LEU A 54 -19.60 2.26 -4.09
N HIS A 55 -19.90 1.79 -2.87
CA HIS A 55 -19.40 0.50 -2.39
C HIS A 55 -19.82 -0.64 -3.31
N GLY A 56 -21.04 -0.63 -3.84
CA GLY A 56 -21.51 -1.62 -4.80
C GLY A 56 -20.56 -1.74 -6.01
N PHE A 57 -20.17 -0.61 -6.61
CA PHE A 57 -19.22 -0.63 -7.74
C PHE A 57 -17.85 -1.20 -7.37
N LEU A 58 -17.37 -0.91 -6.16
CA LEU A 58 -16.08 -1.39 -5.70
C LEU A 58 -16.13 -2.86 -5.23
N LEU A 59 -17.29 -3.32 -4.78
CA LEU A 59 -17.54 -4.67 -4.32
C LEU A 59 -17.60 -5.67 -5.47
N VAL A 60 -18.15 -5.30 -6.64
CA VAL A 60 -18.25 -6.18 -7.81
C VAL A 60 -16.91 -6.85 -8.20
N PRO A 61 -15.82 -6.10 -8.48
CA PRO A 61 -14.54 -6.73 -8.81
C PRO A 61 -13.97 -7.51 -7.62
N THR A 62 -14.21 -7.06 -6.39
CA THR A 62 -13.74 -7.73 -5.18
C THR A 62 -14.40 -9.10 -5.01
N LEU A 63 -15.73 -9.19 -5.17
CA LEU A 63 -16.48 -10.44 -5.11
C LEU A 63 -16.09 -11.38 -6.25
N TRP A 64 -15.87 -10.85 -7.46
CA TRP A 64 -15.34 -11.65 -8.56
C TRP A 64 -13.97 -12.25 -8.19
N LEU A 65 -13.04 -11.44 -7.67
CA LEU A 65 -11.72 -11.88 -7.20
C LEU A 65 -11.76 -12.82 -5.99
N LEU A 66 -12.83 -12.84 -5.20
CA LEU A 66 -13.01 -13.78 -4.08
C LEU A 66 -13.68 -15.09 -4.50
N THR A 67 -14.33 -15.10 -5.67
CA THR A 67 -15.14 -16.23 -6.14
C THR A 67 -14.63 -16.76 -7.49
N ALA A 68 -15.26 -16.39 -8.59
CA ALA A 68 -15.00 -16.91 -9.93
C ALA A 68 -13.59 -16.55 -10.46
N GLY A 69 -13.07 -15.40 -10.07
CA GLY A 69 -11.76 -14.88 -10.43
C GLY A 69 -10.67 -15.14 -9.39
N SER A 70 -10.92 -16.01 -8.40
CA SER A 70 -9.99 -16.27 -7.30
C SER A 70 -8.55 -16.51 -7.79
N PRO A 71 -7.54 -15.85 -7.19
CA PRO A 71 -6.16 -16.13 -7.53
C PRO A 71 -5.79 -17.59 -7.23
N ALA A 72 -5.27 -18.28 -8.24
CA ALA A 72 -4.76 -19.64 -8.14
C ALA A 72 -3.65 -19.76 -7.07
N LEU A 73 -2.91 -18.68 -6.79
CA LEU A 73 -1.93 -18.63 -5.70
C LEU A 73 -2.54 -18.86 -4.30
N LEU A 74 -3.86 -18.72 -4.14
CA LEU A 74 -4.58 -19.02 -2.91
C LEU A 74 -5.13 -20.45 -2.87
N ASP A 75 -5.08 -21.19 -3.98
CA ASP A 75 -5.53 -22.60 -4.06
C ASP A 75 -4.64 -23.50 -3.19
N GLU A 76 -5.25 -24.52 -2.59
CA GLU A 76 -4.54 -25.55 -1.85
C GLU A 76 -3.51 -26.30 -2.69
N ARG A 77 -3.73 -26.37 -4.01
CA ARG A 77 -2.83 -27.02 -4.98
C ARG A 77 -1.57 -26.22 -5.30
N SER A 78 -1.53 -24.94 -4.94
CA SER A 78 -0.35 -24.10 -5.15
C SER A 78 0.80 -24.51 -4.22
N ASP A 79 2.02 -24.18 -4.63
CA ASP A 79 3.21 -24.35 -3.78
C ASP A 79 2.98 -23.73 -2.39
N ALA A 80 3.33 -24.49 -1.34
CA ALA A 80 2.99 -24.14 0.03
C ALA A 80 3.64 -22.82 0.47
N LEU A 81 4.86 -22.52 0.01
CA LEU A 81 5.53 -21.25 0.31
C LEU A 81 4.83 -20.10 -0.41
N LYS A 82 4.55 -20.23 -1.71
CA LYS A 82 3.85 -19.19 -2.49
C LYS A 82 2.46 -18.90 -1.94
N ARG A 83 1.73 -19.94 -1.52
CA ARG A 83 0.42 -19.80 -0.88
C ARG A 83 0.51 -19.05 0.44
N ARG A 84 1.42 -19.46 1.32
CA ARG A 84 1.68 -18.77 2.60
C ARG A 84 2.10 -17.32 2.38
N ALA A 85 2.97 -17.05 1.40
CA ALA A 85 3.44 -15.71 1.07
C ALA A 85 2.30 -14.83 0.56
N SER A 86 1.39 -15.38 -0.24
CA SER A 86 0.20 -14.69 -0.74
C SER A 86 -0.75 -14.32 0.39
N PHE A 87 -1.05 -15.24 1.31
CA PHE A 87 -1.86 -14.93 2.49
C PHE A 87 -1.18 -13.92 3.42
N ALA A 88 0.13 -14.07 3.65
CA ALA A 88 0.89 -13.13 4.48
C ALA A 88 0.92 -11.74 3.87
N PHE A 89 1.07 -11.62 2.55
CA PHE A 89 0.97 -10.36 1.82
C PHE A 89 -0.40 -9.70 2.04
N VAL A 90 -1.49 -10.44 1.81
CA VAL A 90 -2.86 -9.90 1.99
C VAL A 90 -3.07 -9.46 3.43
N ALA A 91 -2.69 -10.28 4.42
CA ALA A 91 -2.85 -9.95 5.83
C ALA A 91 -2.00 -8.73 6.25
N PHE A 92 -0.74 -8.67 5.79
CA PHE A 92 0.19 -7.59 6.09
C PHE A 92 -0.32 -6.26 5.52
N ILE A 93 -0.67 -6.24 4.22
CA ILE A 93 -1.19 -5.04 3.58
C ILE A 93 -2.54 -4.65 4.19
N LEU A 94 -3.45 -5.59 4.44
CA LEU A 94 -4.73 -5.24 5.06
C LEU A 94 -4.54 -4.55 6.40
N THR A 95 -3.55 -4.97 7.19
CA THR A 95 -3.25 -4.36 8.48
C THR A 95 -2.60 -2.99 8.33
N ILE A 96 -1.47 -2.93 7.60
CA ILE A 96 -0.64 -1.72 7.54
C ILE A 96 -1.23 -0.66 6.61
N ALA A 97 -1.76 -1.06 5.45
CA ALA A 97 -2.33 -0.13 4.50
C ALA A 97 -3.64 0.46 5.02
N VAL A 98 -4.52 -0.30 5.66
CA VAL A 98 -5.74 0.27 6.27
C VAL A 98 -5.40 1.18 7.44
N ALA A 99 -4.45 0.79 8.31
CA ALA A 99 -4.03 1.65 9.41
C ALA A 99 -3.42 2.98 8.91
N GLN A 100 -2.53 2.91 7.91
CA GLN A 100 -1.97 4.12 7.29
C GLN A 100 -3.06 4.93 6.59
N ALA A 101 -3.96 4.26 5.85
CA ALA A 101 -5.06 4.87 5.13
C ALA A 101 -6.00 5.63 6.08
N PHE A 102 -6.35 5.02 7.22
CA PHE A 102 -7.15 5.66 8.24
C PHE A 102 -6.50 6.93 8.79
N VAL A 103 -5.19 6.90 9.04
CA VAL A 103 -4.46 8.06 9.59
C VAL A 103 -4.43 9.23 8.60
N TRP A 104 -3.99 9.00 7.36
CA TRP A 104 -3.88 10.12 6.41
C TRP A 104 -5.25 10.59 5.91
N ASP A 105 -6.23 9.69 5.78
CA ASP A 105 -7.61 10.06 5.44
C ASP A 105 -8.22 10.98 6.51
N SER A 106 -8.00 10.62 7.78
CA SER A 106 -8.44 11.42 8.92
C SER A 106 -7.76 12.80 8.92
N VAL A 107 -6.47 12.87 8.60
CA VAL A 107 -5.75 14.16 8.53
C VAL A 107 -6.30 15.02 7.40
N GLY A 108 -6.52 14.47 6.21
CA GLY A 108 -7.07 15.25 5.10
C GLY A 108 -8.51 15.71 5.34
N ALA A 109 -9.35 14.86 5.95
CA ALA A 109 -10.70 15.25 6.37
C ALA A 109 -10.69 16.36 7.43
N GLN A 110 -9.79 16.29 8.43
CA GLN A 110 -9.65 17.33 9.45
C GLN A 110 -9.17 18.68 8.89
N ILE A 111 -8.34 18.66 7.84
CA ILE A 111 -7.91 19.87 7.14
C ILE A 111 -9.03 20.41 6.22
N GLY A 112 -9.97 19.55 5.82
CA GLY A 112 -11.02 19.86 4.84
C GLY A 112 -10.59 19.67 3.39
N ILE A 113 -9.55 18.87 3.13
CA ILE A 113 -9.10 18.56 1.76
C ILE A 113 -10.15 17.76 1.01
N TRP A 114 -10.91 16.92 1.73
CA TRP A 114 -12.13 16.30 1.26
C TRP A 114 -13.19 16.39 2.35
N GLU A 115 -14.44 16.54 1.92
CA GLU A 115 -15.60 16.65 2.79
C GLU A 115 -16.64 15.62 2.39
N PHE A 116 -17.21 14.92 3.37
CA PHE A 116 -18.26 13.92 3.15
C PHE A 116 -19.63 14.56 3.26
N ASN A 117 -20.53 14.23 2.34
CA ASN A 117 -21.90 14.72 2.41
C ASN A 117 -22.69 13.90 3.44
N PRO A 118 -23.14 14.53 4.55
CA PRO A 118 -23.86 13.81 5.60
C PRO A 118 -25.21 13.25 5.13
N GLU A 119 -25.85 13.83 4.11
CA GLU A 119 -27.12 13.35 3.56
C GLU A 119 -26.94 12.07 2.71
N LYS A 120 -25.71 11.78 2.28
CA LYS A 120 -25.33 10.61 1.46
C LYS A 120 -24.68 9.49 2.27
N CYS A 121 -24.45 9.74 3.56
CA CYS A 121 -23.89 8.80 4.53
C CYS A 121 -24.97 8.36 5.52
N THR A 122 -24.77 7.24 6.20
CA THR A 122 -25.72 6.73 7.21
C THR A 122 -25.64 7.44 8.56
N GLY A 123 -24.68 8.35 8.75
CA GLY A 123 -24.37 8.96 10.05
C GLY A 123 -23.68 8.00 11.04
N LEU A 124 -23.42 6.75 10.63
CA LEU A 124 -22.62 5.82 11.41
C LEU A 124 -21.15 6.26 11.35
N GLY A 125 -20.50 6.37 12.51
CA GLY A 125 -19.13 6.86 12.58
C GLY A 125 -19.00 8.38 12.80
N GLU A 126 -20.07 9.11 13.17
CA GLU A 126 -19.93 10.50 13.66
C GLU A 126 -18.98 10.63 14.86
N ALA A 127 -18.85 9.56 15.65
CA ALA A 127 -17.91 9.48 16.77
C ALA A 127 -16.47 9.11 16.34
N THR A 128 -16.26 8.71 15.08
CA THR A 128 -14.96 8.46 14.48
C THR A 128 -14.52 9.65 13.63
N LEU A 129 -13.25 9.69 13.23
CA LEU A 129 -12.72 10.78 12.40
C LEU A 129 -13.22 10.72 10.95
N LEU A 130 -13.77 9.58 10.54
CA LEU A 130 -14.29 9.29 9.21
C LEU A 130 -15.65 8.58 9.34
N PRO A 131 -16.58 8.74 8.39
CA PRO A 131 -17.79 7.92 8.31
C PRO A 131 -17.44 6.43 8.24
N LEU A 132 -18.35 5.57 8.70
CA LEU A 132 -18.16 4.11 8.64
C LEU A 132 -17.97 3.63 7.19
N GLU A 133 -18.68 4.23 6.25
CA GLU A 133 -18.56 3.97 4.81
C GLU A 133 -17.12 4.17 4.33
N GLU A 134 -16.49 5.29 4.71
CA GLU A 134 -15.09 5.55 4.36
C GLU A 134 -14.16 4.48 4.94
N ILE A 135 -14.34 4.11 6.21
CA ILE A 135 -13.52 3.07 6.82
C ILE A 135 -13.64 1.76 6.03
N LEU A 136 -14.86 1.36 5.65
CA LEU A 136 -15.08 0.18 4.83
C LEU A 136 -14.55 0.34 3.41
N TRP A 137 -14.51 1.56 2.89
CA TRP A 137 -13.98 1.87 1.56
C TRP A 137 -12.48 1.58 1.54
N LEU A 138 -11.76 1.98 2.59
CA LEU A 138 -10.35 1.65 2.80
C LEU A 138 -10.10 0.14 2.74
N PHE A 139 -10.89 -0.65 3.49
CA PHE A 139 -10.76 -2.11 3.49
C PHE A 139 -10.97 -2.69 2.09
N HIS A 140 -12.06 -2.31 1.42
CA HIS A 140 -12.36 -2.89 0.13
C HIS A 140 -11.34 -2.48 -0.94
N HIS A 141 -10.90 -1.21 -0.95
CA HIS A 141 -9.89 -0.73 -1.89
C HIS A 141 -8.60 -1.53 -1.75
N VAL A 142 -8.14 -1.73 -0.52
CA VAL A 142 -6.94 -2.50 -0.21
C VAL A 142 -7.08 -3.97 -0.60
N ILE A 143 -8.18 -4.63 -0.21
CA ILE A 143 -8.43 -6.05 -0.54
C ILE A 143 -8.49 -6.24 -2.06
N LYS A 144 -9.24 -5.40 -2.77
CA LYS A 144 -9.34 -5.44 -4.23
C LYS A 144 -7.96 -5.32 -4.88
N ALA A 145 -7.16 -4.33 -4.48
CA ALA A 145 -5.83 -4.10 -5.03
C ALA A 145 -4.90 -5.29 -4.77
N ALA A 146 -4.91 -5.84 -3.55
CA ALA A 146 -4.10 -6.99 -3.19
C ALA A 146 -4.50 -8.26 -3.97
N LEU A 147 -5.80 -8.58 -4.04
CA LEU A 147 -6.29 -9.73 -4.78
C LEU A 147 -6.04 -9.59 -6.28
N TRP A 148 -6.21 -8.38 -6.84
CA TRP A 148 -5.88 -8.11 -8.23
C TRP A 148 -4.39 -8.33 -8.50
N GLN A 149 -3.51 -7.88 -7.60
CA GLN A 149 -2.06 -8.08 -7.73
C GLN A 149 -1.69 -9.57 -7.78
N LEU A 150 -2.33 -10.40 -6.95
CA LEU A 150 -2.17 -11.85 -7.01
C LEU A 150 -2.70 -12.38 -8.35
N LYS A 151 -3.90 -11.96 -8.77
CA LYS A 151 -4.52 -12.45 -9.99
C LYS A 151 -3.74 -12.11 -11.25
N ILE A 152 -3.28 -10.87 -11.38
CA ILE A 152 -2.57 -10.42 -12.57
C ILE A 152 -1.23 -11.16 -12.73
N SER A 153 -0.60 -11.61 -11.64
CA SER A 153 0.65 -12.38 -11.69
C SER A 153 0.53 -13.74 -12.41
N GLU A 154 -0.69 -14.25 -12.55
CA GLU A 154 -0.98 -15.47 -13.31
C GLU A 154 -0.97 -15.23 -14.81
N VAL A 155 -1.06 -13.97 -15.25
CA VAL A 155 -1.12 -13.62 -16.67
C VAL A 155 0.28 -13.66 -17.28
N ASN A 156 0.49 -14.54 -18.26
CA ASN A 156 1.78 -14.72 -18.92
C ASN A 156 2.36 -13.40 -19.49
N ALA A 157 1.51 -12.46 -19.91
CA ALA A 157 1.95 -11.18 -20.46
C ALA A 157 2.71 -10.31 -19.45
N VAL A 158 2.46 -10.46 -18.15
CA VAL A 158 3.12 -9.66 -17.10
C VAL A 158 4.32 -10.34 -16.46
N ARG A 159 4.55 -11.63 -16.78
CA ARG A 159 5.69 -12.39 -16.24
C ARG A 159 7.01 -11.89 -16.82
N ALA A 160 8.07 -12.02 -16.03
CA ALA A 160 9.43 -11.82 -16.50
C ALA A 160 9.73 -12.79 -17.66
N PRO A 161 10.37 -12.33 -18.75
CA PRO A 161 10.79 -13.22 -19.82
C PRO A 161 11.77 -14.30 -19.32
N PRO A 162 11.69 -15.53 -19.85
CA PRO A 162 12.64 -16.59 -19.48
C PRO A 162 14.09 -16.16 -19.71
N GLY A 163 14.97 -16.53 -18.77
CA GLY A 163 16.41 -16.22 -18.84
C GLY A 163 16.77 -14.79 -18.43
N ILE A 164 15.79 -13.93 -18.10
CA ILE A 164 16.04 -12.64 -17.46
C ILE A 164 15.99 -12.84 -15.95
N TYR A 165 17.15 -12.71 -15.30
CA TYR A 165 17.24 -12.74 -13.84
C TYR A 165 17.11 -11.34 -13.26
N PRO A 166 16.42 -11.18 -12.12
CA PRO A 166 16.41 -9.92 -11.38
C PRO A 166 17.83 -9.46 -11.09
N ALA A 167 18.07 -8.15 -11.19
CA ALA A 167 19.36 -7.55 -10.92
C ALA A 167 19.15 -6.32 -10.07
N ALA A 168 19.98 -6.16 -9.04
CA ALA A 168 19.95 -4.99 -8.19
C ALA A 168 20.15 -3.71 -9.01
N MET A 169 19.34 -2.69 -8.72
CA MET A 169 19.61 -1.33 -9.18
C MET A 169 21.03 -0.91 -8.84
N SER A 170 21.69 -0.20 -9.76
CA SER A 170 22.95 0.46 -9.47
C SER A 170 22.81 1.41 -8.28
N PRO A 171 23.84 1.56 -7.42
CA PRO A 171 23.79 2.45 -6.27
C PRO A 171 23.38 3.88 -6.64
N GLN A 172 23.85 4.42 -7.77
CA GLN A 172 23.54 5.79 -8.20
C GLN A 172 22.04 6.01 -8.45
N VAL A 173 21.39 5.05 -9.11
CA VAL A 173 19.94 5.10 -9.37
C VAL A 173 19.19 5.01 -8.05
N ARG A 174 19.58 4.08 -7.17
CA ARG A 174 18.98 3.88 -5.86
C ARG A 174 19.10 5.13 -4.98
N ASP A 175 20.27 5.73 -4.90
CA ASP A 175 20.52 6.94 -4.12
C ASP A 175 19.74 8.12 -4.67
N PHE A 176 19.70 8.27 -6.00
CA PHE A 176 18.89 9.31 -6.65
C PHE A 176 17.40 9.15 -6.31
N GLY A 177 16.86 7.94 -6.41
CA GLY A 177 15.47 7.66 -6.04
C GLY A 177 15.17 8.00 -4.58
N ASN A 178 16.07 7.65 -3.66
CA ASN A 178 15.96 8.00 -2.25
C ASN A 178 15.98 9.52 -2.01
N VAL A 179 16.88 10.24 -2.68
CA VAL A 179 16.96 11.71 -2.59
C VAL A 179 15.67 12.35 -3.10
N VAL A 180 15.14 11.89 -4.23
CA VAL A 180 13.87 12.40 -4.79
C VAL A 180 12.72 12.14 -3.82
N LEU A 181 12.57 10.91 -3.32
CA LEU A 181 11.49 10.56 -2.40
C LEU A 181 11.59 11.29 -1.06
N MET A 182 12.80 11.47 -0.53
CA MET A 182 13.04 12.30 0.65
C MET A 182 12.67 13.76 0.40
N ALA A 183 13.08 14.33 -0.74
CA ALA A 183 12.72 15.69 -1.11
C ALA A 183 11.20 15.85 -1.25
N MET A 184 10.51 14.87 -1.82
CA MET A 184 9.04 14.85 -1.91
C MET A 184 8.40 14.77 -0.51
N THR A 185 8.92 13.96 0.41
CA THR A 185 8.45 13.93 1.81
C THR A 185 8.59 15.29 2.46
N LEU A 186 9.77 15.91 2.37
CA LEU A 186 10.04 17.22 2.99
C LEU A 186 9.18 18.31 2.36
N ALA A 187 9.02 18.31 1.04
CA ALA A 187 8.14 19.23 0.33
C ALA A 187 6.67 19.03 0.73
N GLY A 188 6.23 17.78 0.89
CA GLY A 188 4.89 17.45 1.35
C GLY A 188 4.60 17.97 2.75
N VAL A 189 5.53 17.72 3.69
CA VAL A 189 5.43 18.27 5.06
C VAL A 189 5.43 19.80 5.03
N ALA A 190 6.31 20.42 4.24
CA ALA A 190 6.35 21.87 4.11
C ALA A 190 5.05 22.46 3.53
N ALA A 191 4.44 21.78 2.56
CA ALA A 191 3.15 22.17 1.99
C ALA A 191 2.01 22.08 3.03
N LEU A 192 1.97 21.03 3.84
CA LEU A 192 0.98 20.86 4.91
C LEU A 192 1.10 21.94 6.01
N LEU A 193 2.33 22.33 6.36
CA LEU A 193 2.60 23.37 7.35
C LEU A 193 2.52 24.79 6.78
N GLY A 194 2.48 24.90 5.45
CA GLY A 194 2.44 26.17 4.71
C GLY A 194 1.08 26.85 4.77
N GLN A 195 1.07 28.11 4.34
CA GLN A 195 -0.14 28.94 4.23
C GLN A 195 -0.83 28.81 2.86
N VAL A 196 -0.18 28.16 1.89
CA VAL A 196 -0.71 27.95 0.53
C VAL A 196 -1.63 26.73 0.56
N ASN A 197 -2.93 26.94 0.43
CA ASN A 197 -3.91 25.86 0.56
C ASN A 197 -3.90 24.93 -0.66
N GLU A 198 -3.66 25.48 -1.84
CA GLU A 198 -3.68 24.79 -3.14
C GLU A 198 -2.62 23.69 -3.24
N ALA A 199 -1.59 23.74 -2.39
CA ALA A 199 -0.54 22.73 -2.32
C ALA A 199 -0.83 21.61 -1.31
N LYS A 200 -1.88 21.73 -0.48
CA LYS A 200 -2.09 20.82 0.66
C LYS A 200 -2.53 19.42 0.25
N CYS A 201 -3.34 19.26 -0.80
CA CYS A 201 -3.74 17.93 -1.26
C CYS A 201 -2.54 17.11 -1.76
N ILE A 202 -1.80 17.64 -2.73
CA ILE A 202 -0.55 17.01 -3.21
C ILE A 202 0.48 16.89 -2.08
N GLY A 203 0.56 17.89 -1.20
CA GLY A 203 1.44 17.88 -0.04
C GLY A 203 1.14 16.73 0.92
N LEU A 204 -0.13 16.45 1.17
CA LEU A 204 -0.59 15.32 1.97
C LEU A 204 -0.17 13.99 1.35
N VAL A 205 -0.44 13.81 0.05
CA VAL A 205 -0.02 12.61 -0.69
C VAL A 205 1.49 12.42 -0.59
N ALA A 206 2.27 13.48 -0.83
CA ALA A 206 3.73 13.42 -0.79
C ALA A 206 4.27 13.13 0.62
N ALA A 207 3.71 13.74 1.66
CA ALA A 207 4.14 13.54 3.04
C ALA A 207 3.91 12.10 3.53
N PHE A 208 2.77 11.50 3.18
CA PHE A 208 2.39 10.18 3.67
C PHE A 208 2.91 9.04 2.78
N PHE A 209 2.87 9.18 1.45
CA PHE A 209 3.23 8.08 0.56
C PHE A 209 4.68 8.09 0.13
N SER A 210 5.37 9.22 0.02
CA SER A 210 6.79 9.20 -0.40
C SER A 210 7.69 8.38 0.54
N PRO A 211 7.52 8.40 1.89
CA PRO A 211 8.25 7.49 2.78
C PRO A 211 7.92 6.02 2.55
N VAL A 212 6.65 5.69 2.30
CA VAL A 212 6.22 4.31 1.98
C VAL A 212 6.83 3.86 0.67
N LEU A 213 6.77 4.71 -0.36
CA LEU A 213 7.39 4.46 -1.65
C LEU A 213 8.90 4.33 -1.53
N MET A 214 9.56 5.04 -0.63
CA MET A 214 11.00 4.88 -0.37
C MET A 214 11.31 3.48 0.17
N VAL A 215 10.51 2.97 1.10
CA VAL A 215 10.64 1.58 1.59
C VAL A 215 10.43 0.58 0.44
N VAL A 216 9.34 0.72 -0.31
CA VAL A 216 9.01 -0.15 -1.46
C VAL A 216 10.09 -0.08 -2.54
N TYR A 217 10.64 1.11 -2.80
CA TYR A 217 11.70 1.34 -3.78
C TYR A 217 12.98 0.61 -3.42
N ASN A 218 13.39 0.65 -2.15
CA ASN A 218 14.58 -0.06 -1.67
C ASN A 218 14.37 -1.57 -1.63
N LEU A 219 13.24 -2.05 -1.10
CA LEU A 219 12.91 -3.48 -1.06
C LEU A 219 12.75 -4.08 -2.46
N GLY A 220 12.20 -3.30 -3.39
CA GLY A 220 11.99 -3.69 -4.79
C GLY A 220 13.16 -3.42 -5.71
N SER A 221 14.27 -2.86 -5.21
CA SER A 221 15.42 -2.40 -6.02
C SER A 221 15.97 -3.44 -6.99
N ARG A 222 15.78 -4.73 -6.69
CA ARG A 222 16.17 -5.86 -7.54
C ARG A 222 15.16 -6.21 -8.65
N TYR A 223 13.88 -5.90 -8.46
CA TYR A 223 12.78 -6.44 -9.26
C TYR A 223 12.15 -5.44 -10.23
N TRP A 224 12.38 -4.14 -10.05
CA TRP A 224 11.73 -3.09 -10.85
C TRP A 224 11.85 -3.29 -12.36
N VAL A 225 13.06 -3.58 -12.85
CA VAL A 225 13.32 -3.69 -14.30
C VAL A 225 12.85 -5.03 -14.84
N SER A 226 13.17 -6.14 -14.16
CA SER A 226 12.82 -7.48 -14.61
C SER A 226 11.31 -7.73 -14.58
N ASN A 227 10.60 -7.11 -13.64
CA ASN A 227 9.18 -7.34 -13.37
C ASN A 227 8.32 -6.09 -13.62
N TRP A 228 8.78 -5.10 -14.40
CA TRP A 228 8.05 -3.83 -14.59
C TRP A 228 6.60 -4.03 -15.04
N ARG A 229 6.33 -5.05 -15.86
CA ARG A 229 4.98 -5.38 -16.33
C ARG A 229 4.06 -5.82 -15.21
N LEU A 230 4.58 -6.55 -14.22
CA LEU A 230 3.85 -6.95 -13.04
C LEU A 230 3.51 -5.75 -12.17
N PHE A 231 4.45 -4.82 -11.96
CA PHE A 231 4.20 -3.56 -11.25
C PHE A 231 3.13 -2.72 -11.96
N VAL A 232 3.25 -2.52 -13.27
CA VAL A 232 2.32 -1.69 -14.04
C VAL A 232 0.95 -2.36 -14.18
N GLY A 233 0.89 -3.64 -14.53
CA GLY A 233 -0.36 -4.38 -14.70
C GLY A 233 -1.13 -4.55 -13.38
N GLY A 234 -0.40 -4.67 -12.28
CA GLY A 234 -0.94 -4.66 -10.93
C GLY A 234 -1.52 -3.32 -10.52
N TRP A 235 -0.86 -2.22 -10.90
CA TRP A 235 -1.22 -0.87 -10.47
C TRP A 235 -2.34 -0.23 -11.29
N VAL A 236 -2.20 -0.20 -12.61
CA VAL A 236 -3.00 0.65 -13.50
C VAL A 236 -4.49 0.29 -13.42
N VAL A 237 -4.83 -1.00 -13.48
CA VAL A 237 -6.23 -1.44 -13.51
C VAL A 237 -6.99 -1.09 -12.21
N PRO A 238 -6.57 -1.54 -11.02
CA PRO A 238 -7.29 -1.21 -9.79
C PRO A 238 -7.20 0.27 -9.44
N GLY A 239 -6.11 0.95 -9.82
CA GLY A 239 -5.91 2.38 -9.56
C GLY A 239 -6.91 3.22 -10.34
N TRP A 240 -6.96 3.03 -11.66
CA TRP A 240 -7.94 3.73 -12.49
C TRP A 240 -9.39 3.34 -12.16
N TRP A 241 -9.66 2.09 -11.77
CA TRP A 241 -10.98 1.71 -11.30
C TRP A 241 -11.43 2.55 -10.11
N THR A 242 -10.56 2.77 -9.11
CA THR A 242 -10.92 3.60 -7.95
C THR A 242 -11.08 5.07 -8.36
N VAL A 243 -10.20 5.60 -9.22
CA VAL A 243 -10.33 6.97 -9.76
C VAL A 243 -11.68 7.18 -10.45
N LEU A 244 -12.14 6.21 -11.24
CA LEU A 244 -13.42 6.31 -11.93
C LEU A 244 -14.61 6.32 -10.97
N ILE A 245 -14.60 5.47 -9.93
CA ILE A 245 -15.66 5.50 -8.92
C ILE A 245 -15.63 6.81 -8.15
N ASP A 246 -14.45 7.33 -7.85
CA ASP A 246 -14.31 8.62 -7.20
C ASP A 246 -14.87 9.79 -8.05
N CYS A 247 -14.60 9.79 -9.35
CA CYS A 247 -15.23 10.77 -10.24
C CYS A 247 -16.76 10.68 -10.19
N ILE A 248 -17.33 9.46 -10.13
CA ILE A 248 -18.77 9.26 -9.97
C ILE A 248 -19.23 9.79 -8.60
N GLY A 249 -18.53 9.50 -7.52
CA GLY A 249 -18.86 9.98 -6.18
C GLY A 249 -18.90 11.49 -6.07
N GLN A 250 -17.93 12.17 -6.68
CA GLN A 250 -17.88 13.63 -6.75
C GLN A 250 -19.01 14.21 -7.61
N GLN A 251 -19.31 13.62 -8.78
CA GLN A 251 -20.45 14.03 -9.61
C GLN A 251 -21.78 13.93 -8.87
N GLN A 252 -21.89 12.97 -7.95
CA GLN A 252 -23.09 12.71 -7.14
C GLN A 252 -23.08 13.47 -5.81
N GLY A 253 -22.03 14.26 -5.54
CA GLY A 253 -21.87 15.00 -4.29
C GLY A 253 -21.86 14.10 -3.06
N VAL A 254 -21.38 12.85 -3.16
CA VAL A 254 -21.20 11.96 -2.00
C VAL A 254 -20.04 12.46 -1.14
N TRP A 255 -18.98 12.93 -1.80
CA TRP A 255 -17.92 13.73 -1.20
C TRP A 255 -17.44 14.77 -2.22
N THR A 256 -16.71 15.75 -1.74
CA THR A 256 -16.16 16.83 -2.55
C THR A 256 -14.72 17.11 -2.16
N PHE A 257 -13.90 17.55 -3.11
CA PHE A 257 -12.61 18.16 -2.81
C PHE A 257 -12.73 19.68 -3.04
N PRO A 258 -12.73 20.51 -1.98
CA PRO A 258 -12.85 21.95 -2.15
C PRO A 258 -11.73 22.50 -3.05
N PRO A 259 -12.05 23.29 -4.10
CA PRO A 259 -11.05 23.81 -5.04
C PRO A 259 -9.89 24.56 -4.38
N THR A 260 -10.13 25.17 -3.21
CA THR A 260 -9.13 25.85 -2.38
C THR A 260 -7.94 24.97 -2.01
N TYR A 261 -8.09 23.64 -1.97
CA TYR A 261 -7.04 22.70 -1.62
C TYR A 261 -6.40 21.98 -2.81
N LEU A 262 -6.87 22.27 -4.04
CA LEU A 262 -6.42 21.62 -5.26
C LEU A 262 -5.45 22.52 -6.02
N SER A 263 -4.44 21.92 -6.64
CA SER A 263 -3.41 22.64 -7.40
C SER A 263 -3.92 23.33 -8.67
N GLY A 264 -5.13 22.96 -9.13
CA GLY A 264 -5.70 23.39 -10.40
C GLY A 264 -5.13 22.68 -11.63
N VAL A 265 -4.15 21.80 -11.46
CA VAL A 265 -3.59 21.00 -12.56
C VAL A 265 -4.59 19.91 -12.94
N SER A 266 -5.06 19.93 -14.19
CA SER A 266 -5.96 18.90 -14.72
C SER A 266 -5.23 17.88 -15.60
N MET A 267 -5.76 16.66 -15.60
CA MET A 267 -5.52 15.55 -16.52
C MET A 267 -6.77 15.34 -17.40
N LEU A 268 -6.64 14.57 -18.48
CA LEU A 268 -7.75 14.19 -19.38
C LEU A 268 -8.58 15.39 -19.88
N ASP A 269 -7.95 16.25 -20.69
CA ASP A 269 -8.61 17.41 -21.32
C ASP A 269 -9.31 18.37 -20.35
N GLY A 270 -8.78 18.49 -19.13
CA GLY A 270 -9.30 19.39 -18.12
C GLY A 270 -10.19 18.72 -17.07
N TRP A 271 -10.62 17.48 -17.33
CA TRP A 271 -11.70 16.86 -16.57
C TRP A 271 -11.30 16.32 -15.21
N LEU A 272 -10.16 15.66 -15.06
CA LEU A 272 -9.75 15.06 -13.78
C LEU A 272 -8.65 15.88 -13.14
N LYS A 273 -8.83 16.41 -11.92
CA LYS A 273 -7.70 17.07 -11.24
C LYS A 273 -6.61 16.06 -10.90
N LEU A 274 -5.35 16.44 -11.14
CA LEU A 274 -4.16 15.61 -10.91
C LEU A 274 -4.08 15.18 -9.44
N ASP A 275 -4.38 16.09 -8.52
CA ASP A 275 -4.37 15.88 -7.06
C ASP A 275 -5.17 14.63 -6.67
N ILE A 276 -6.35 14.48 -7.26
CA ILE A 276 -7.32 13.41 -6.98
C ILE A 276 -6.88 12.11 -7.64
N ALA A 277 -6.39 12.16 -8.88
CA ALA A 277 -5.79 11.00 -9.52
C ALA A 277 -4.63 10.45 -8.67
N LEU A 278 -3.79 11.33 -8.11
CA LEU A 278 -2.64 10.95 -7.28
C LEU A 278 -3.07 10.27 -5.98
N VAL A 279 -4.12 10.76 -5.29
CA VAL A 279 -4.68 10.12 -4.08
C VAL A 279 -4.88 8.62 -4.27
N TYR A 280 -5.54 8.22 -5.35
CA TYR A 280 -5.85 6.82 -5.60
C TYR A 280 -4.75 6.06 -6.32
N LEU A 281 -4.05 6.68 -7.27
CA LEU A 281 -2.99 6.00 -8.01
C LEU A 281 -1.79 5.70 -7.11
N VAL A 282 -1.36 6.65 -6.27
CA VAL A 282 -0.19 6.47 -5.41
C VAL A 282 -0.47 5.47 -4.29
N SER A 283 -1.63 5.56 -3.63
CA SER A 283 -2.04 4.60 -2.59
C SER A 283 -2.19 3.19 -3.15
N THR A 284 -2.81 3.04 -4.33
CA THR A 284 -2.92 1.74 -5.01
C THR A 284 -1.56 1.18 -5.40
N PHE A 285 -0.65 2.04 -5.88
CA PHE A 285 0.70 1.62 -6.23
C PHE A 285 1.46 1.09 -5.00
N ALA A 286 1.38 1.75 -3.85
CA ALA A 286 2.04 1.30 -2.63
C ALA A 286 1.64 -0.14 -2.24
N VAL A 287 0.35 -0.45 -2.34
CA VAL A 287 -0.20 -1.79 -2.10
C VAL A 287 0.29 -2.80 -3.15
N THR A 288 0.09 -2.48 -4.43
CA THR A 288 0.34 -3.41 -5.54
C THR A 288 1.83 -3.67 -5.76
N ALA A 289 2.68 -2.65 -5.60
CA ALA A 289 4.14 -2.78 -5.66
C ALA A 289 4.68 -3.69 -4.55
N THR A 290 4.13 -3.63 -3.33
CA THR A 290 4.50 -4.55 -2.25
C THR A 290 4.21 -6.00 -2.64
N GLY A 291 3.04 -6.26 -3.23
CA GLY A 291 2.70 -7.60 -3.71
C GLY A 291 3.58 -8.06 -4.86
N ALA A 292 3.90 -7.17 -5.82
CA ALA A 292 4.81 -7.47 -6.92
C ALA A 292 6.20 -7.89 -6.43
N ILE A 293 6.73 -7.23 -5.38
CA ILE A 293 8.01 -7.59 -4.75
C ILE A 293 7.93 -8.98 -4.12
N ILE A 294 6.90 -9.27 -3.33
CA ILE A 294 6.75 -10.56 -2.65
C ILE A 294 6.61 -11.70 -3.65
N ILE A 295 5.80 -11.51 -4.70
CA ILE A 295 5.62 -12.52 -5.76
C ILE A 295 6.95 -12.75 -6.49
N ALA A 296 7.60 -11.69 -6.97
CA ALA A 296 8.86 -11.81 -7.71
C ALA A 296 9.97 -12.46 -6.86
N ALA A 297 10.05 -12.10 -5.58
CA ALA A 297 11.00 -12.68 -4.65
C ALA A 297 10.71 -14.15 -4.36
N ALA A 298 9.44 -14.53 -4.20
CA ALA A 298 9.06 -15.93 -3.98
C ALA A 298 9.35 -16.81 -5.21
N GLU A 299 9.20 -16.26 -6.41
CA GLU A 299 9.57 -16.95 -7.66
C GLU A 299 11.08 -17.10 -7.80
N GLU A 300 11.85 -16.04 -7.54
CA GLU A 300 13.32 -16.11 -7.56
C GLU A 300 13.86 -17.07 -6.50
N PHE A 301 13.36 -16.98 -5.27
CA PHE A 301 13.74 -17.86 -4.16
C PHE A 301 13.56 -19.33 -4.52
N GLU A 302 12.39 -19.70 -5.06
CA GLU A 302 12.10 -21.07 -5.43
C GLU A 302 12.99 -21.55 -6.60
N LEU A 303 13.25 -20.69 -7.59
CA LEU A 303 14.11 -21.03 -8.71
C LEU A 303 15.56 -21.31 -8.26
N ILE A 304 16.09 -20.50 -7.34
CA ILE A 304 17.43 -20.71 -6.77
C ILE A 304 17.45 -21.97 -5.91
N ARG A 305 16.41 -22.21 -5.09
CA ARG A 305 16.29 -23.40 -4.26
C ARG A 305 16.28 -24.69 -5.10
N GLN A 306 15.50 -24.72 -6.18
CA GLN A 306 15.48 -25.86 -7.10
C GLN A 306 16.83 -26.09 -7.78
N SER A 307 17.52 -25.01 -8.17
CA SER A 307 18.87 -25.11 -8.75
C SER A 307 19.88 -25.68 -7.75
N TYR A 308 19.81 -25.26 -6.48
CA TYR A 308 20.66 -25.78 -5.40
C TYR A 308 20.41 -27.26 -5.12
N LEU A 309 19.14 -27.69 -5.05
CA LEU A 309 18.80 -29.09 -4.82
C LEU A 309 19.22 -30.00 -5.99
N ALA A 310 19.09 -29.52 -7.23
CA ALA A 310 19.55 -30.26 -8.41
C ALA A 310 21.07 -30.45 -8.44
N ASP A 311 21.84 -29.54 -7.85
CA ASP A 311 23.30 -29.64 -7.75
C ASP A 311 23.75 -30.59 -6.60
N ILE A 312 22.86 -30.92 -5.64
CA ILE A 312 23.14 -31.87 -4.54
C ILE A 312 22.86 -33.33 -4.95
N GLU A 313 21.98 -33.57 -5.93
CA GLU A 313 21.73 -34.93 -6.41
C GLU A 313 23.01 -35.54 -7.05
N PRO A 314 23.53 -36.66 -6.51
CA PRO A 314 24.84 -37.18 -6.88
C PRO A 314 24.77 -37.95 -8.19
N CYS A 315 24.77 -37.25 -9.32
CA CYS A 315 25.20 -37.83 -10.58
C CYS A 315 26.74 -37.88 -10.63
N GLY A 316 27.32 -38.83 -9.89
CA GLY A 316 28.70 -39.35 -9.92
C GLY A 316 29.78 -38.70 -10.80
N VAL A 317 29.97 -37.38 -10.75
CA VAL A 317 30.96 -36.65 -11.55
C VAL A 317 31.55 -35.50 -10.72
N ASP A 318 32.85 -35.63 -10.42
CA ASP A 318 33.79 -34.63 -9.88
C ASP A 318 33.23 -33.50 -9.00
N GLU A 319 33.40 -33.67 -7.68
CA GLU A 319 33.00 -32.74 -6.60
C GLU A 319 33.63 -31.33 -6.65
N ASN A 320 34.59 -31.06 -7.53
CA ASN A 320 35.44 -29.89 -7.39
C ASN A 320 35.01 -28.62 -8.15
N LEU A 321 33.89 -28.61 -8.92
CA LEU A 321 33.67 -27.48 -9.84
C LEU A 321 32.25 -26.92 -10.10
N ARG A 322 31.13 -27.34 -9.47
CA ARG A 322 29.82 -27.05 -10.13
C ARG A 322 28.69 -26.28 -9.43
N GLY A 323 28.69 -26.06 -8.11
CA GLY A 323 27.58 -25.31 -7.46
C GLY A 323 27.77 -23.78 -7.44
N GLY A 324 28.96 -23.32 -7.00
CA GLY A 324 29.21 -21.90 -6.71
C GLY A 324 29.15 -20.98 -7.93
N GLU A 325 29.74 -21.38 -9.06
CA GLU A 325 29.72 -20.58 -10.30
C GLU A 325 28.34 -20.51 -10.97
N ARG A 326 27.44 -21.42 -10.65
CA ARG A 326 26.09 -21.44 -11.22
C ARG A 326 25.15 -20.57 -10.41
N LEU A 327 25.31 -20.55 -9.08
CA LEU A 327 24.54 -19.69 -8.16
C LEU A 327 24.97 -18.22 -8.23
N SER A 328 26.25 -17.93 -8.46
CA SER A 328 26.74 -16.55 -8.64
C SER A 328 26.14 -15.85 -9.86
N ARG A 329 25.65 -16.60 -10.86
CA ARG A 329 24.96 -16.06 -12.05
C ARG A 329 23.63 -15.39 -11.72
N PHE A 330 23.01 -15.74 -10.60
CA PHE A 330 21.79 -15.05 -10.17
C PHE A 330 22.09 -13.65 -9.65
N GLY A 331 23.34 -13.34 -9.25
CA GLY A 331 23.69 -12.03 -8.71
C GLY A 331 22.92 -11.68 -7.43
N VAL A 332 22.53 -12.69 -6.65
CA VAL A 332 21.94 -12.54 -5.31
C VAL A 332 23.06 -12.36 -4.28
N SER A 333 22.74 -11.72 -3.15
CA SER A 333 23.69 -11.56 -2.04
C SER A 333 24.01 -12.90 -1.36
N GLU A 334 25.16 -12.98 -0.68
CA GLU A 334 25.55 -14.18 0.07
C GLU A 334 24.55 -14.53 1.19
N GLY A 335 24.00 -13.54 1.89
CA GLY A 335 23.00 -13.79 2.93
C GLY A 335 21.67 -14.29 2.36
N ALA A 336 21.29 -13.87 1.15
CA ALA A 336 20.14 -14.41 0.44
C ALA A 336 20.38 -15.86 -0.01
N LEU A 337 21.58 -16.20 -0.48
CA LEU A 337 21.96 -17.59 -0.78
C LEU A 337 21.92 -18.45 0.49
N GLU A 338 22.42 -17.94 1.60
CA GLU A 338 22.38 -18.66 2.87
C GLU A 338 20.94 -18.93 3.34
N ALA A 339 20.04 -17.95 3.19
CA ALA A 339 18.62 -18.16 3.47
C ALA A 339 18.02 -19.31 2.63
N VAL A 340 18.45 -19.46 1.37
CA VAL A 340 18.04 -20.58 0.52
C VAL A 340 18.66 -21.90 1.00
N ARG A 341 19.96 -21.93 1.31
CA ARG A 341 20.67 -23.15 1.76
C ARG A 341 20.07 -23.73 3.03
N VAL A 342 19.80 -22.87 4.03
CA VAL A 342 19.20 -23.28 5.31
C VAL A 342 17.73 -23.70 5.16
N SER A 343 17.08 -23.35 4.05
CA SER A 343 15.67 -23.68 3.79
C SER A 343 15.42 -25.03 3.11
N SER A 344 16.47 -25.83 2.82
CA SER A 344 16.45 -26.95 1.87
C SER A 344 15.26 -27.91 2.02
N ASP A 345 14.85 -28.19 3.27
CA ASP A 345 13.85 -29.22 3.55
C ASP A 345 12.44 -28.64 3.68
N GLN A 346 12.29 -27.43 4.25
CA GLN A 346 10.99 -26.77 4.43
C GLN A 346 11.16 -25.23 4.42
N PRO A 347 10.95 -24.57 3.28
CA PRO A 347 11.02 -23.11 3.24
C PRO A 347 9.86 -22.48 4.03
N THR A 348 10.16 -21.34 4.65
CA THR A 348 9.22 -20.60 5.52
C THR A 348 9.15 -19.14 5.09
N LEU A 349 8.15 -18.41 5.58
CA LEU A 349 8.04 -16.96 5.37
C LEU A 349 9.24 -16.20 5.95
N TRP A 350 9.86 -16.73 7.00
CA TRP A 350 11.07 -16.16 7.57
C TRP A 350 12.24 -16.21 6.58
N HIS A 351 12.45 -17.37 5.93
CA HIS A 351 13.49 -17.51 4.90
C HIS A 351 13.26 -16.57 3.71
N LEU A 352 12.00 -16.46 3.25
CA LEU A 352 11.63 -15.52 2.19
C LEU A 352 11.85 -14.06 2.62
N GLY A 353 11.50 -13.73 3.87
CA GLY A 353 11.74 -12.39 4.43
C GLY A 353 13.23 -12.05 4.44
N LEU A 354 14.08 -12.94 4.97
CA LEU A 354 15.53 -12.75 4.95
C LEU A 354 16.07 -12.61 3.53
N PHE A 355 15.56 -13.41 2.58
CA PHE A 355 15.92 -13.32 1.17
C PHE A 355 15.60 -11.94 0.56
N ILE A 356 14.41 -11.40 0.84
CA ILE A 356 14.01 -10.05 0.38
C ILE A 356 14.91 -8.99 1.03
N PHE A 357 15.08 -9.06 2.36
CA PHE A 357 15.82 -8.05 3.12
C PHE A 357 17.31 -8.02 2.76
N ASP A 358 17.97 -9.17 2.61
CA ASP A 358 19.39 -9.22 2.32
C ASP A 358 19.71 -8.78 0.89
N ASN A 359 18.83 -9.12 -0.07
CA ASN A 359 18.96 -8.59 -1.44
C ASN A 359 18.71 -7.07 -1.52
N ALA A 360 17.89 -6.52 -0.62
CA ALA A 360 17.65 -5.08 -0.53
C ALA A 360 18.77 -4.36 0.25
N PHE A 361 19.36 -5.00 1.24
CA PHE A 361 20.37 -4.44 2.15
C PHE A 361 21.44 -5.50 2.42
N GLU A 362 22.49 -5.50 1.62
CA GLU A 362 23.53 -6.52 1.67
C GLU A 362 24.13 -6.64 3.09
N GLY A 363 24.10 -7.86 3.65
CA GLY A 363 24.61 -8.17 4.99
C GLY A 363 23.63 -7.93 6.14
N ALA A 364 22.42 -7.40 5.87
CA ALA A 364 21.39 -7.23 6.90
C ALA A 364 20.84 -8.58 7.39
N GLY A 365 20.64 -9.54 6.49
CA GLY A 365 20.13 -10.87 6.82
C GLY A 365 21.08 -11.64 7.74
N ALA A 366 22.39 -11.61 7.44
CA ALA A 366 23.42 -12.22 8.29
C ALA A 366 23.50 -11.57 9.69
N THR A 367 23.13 -10.29 9.81
CA THR A 367 23.07 -9.60 11.10
C THR A 367 21.83 -10.00 11.89
N ILE A 368 20.66 -10.01 11.24
CA ILE A 368 19.39 -10.46 11.85
C ILE A 368 19.50 -11.91 12.32
N GLN A 369 20.05 -12.80 11.49
CA GLN A 369 20.20 -14.22 11.82
C GLN A 369 21.10 -14.42 13.04
N ARG A 370 22.24 -13.71 13.12
CA ARG A 370 23.14 -13.74 14.30
C ARG A 370 22.43 -13.30 15.59
N VAL A 371 21.61 -12.25 15.52
CA VAL A 371 20.82 -11.77 16.66
C VAL A 371 19.78 -12.82 17.07
N THR A 372 19.08 -13.39 16.12
CA THR A 372 18.01 -14.38 16.40
C THR A 372 18.58 -15.67 16.99
N THR A 373 19.71 -16.17 16.47
CA THR A 373 20.41 -17.35 17.02
C THR A 373 20.89 -17.09 18.44
N ARG A 374 21.41 -15.89 18.74
CA ARG A 374 21.85 -15.52 20.08
C ARG A 374 20.70 -15.50 21.09
N ILE A 375 19.56 -14.89 20.71
CA ILE A 375 18.35 -14.87 21.55
C ILE A 375 17.80 -16.29 21.78
N GLY A 376 17.81 -17.14 20.75
CA GLY A 376 17.38 -18.54 20.88
C GLY A 376 18.28 -19.36 21.82
N ILE A 377 19.59 -19.12 21.80
CA ILE A 377 20.55 -19.75 22.72
C ILE A 377 20.35 -19.26 24.15
N GLU A 378 20.14 -17.96 24.36
CA GLU A 378 19.89 -17.38 25.69
C GLU A 378 18.57 -17.90 26.30
N LEU A 379 17.48 -17.96 25.53
CA LEU A 379 16.20 -18.51 26.00
C LEU A 379 16.22 -20.03 26.24
N SER A 380 17.04 -20.78 25.49
CA SER A 380 17.23 -22.22 25.72
C SER A 380 18.19 -22.52 26.88
N GLY A 381 19.04 -21.57 27.27
CA GLY A 381 19.96 -21.68 28.40
C GLY A 381 19.25 -21.52 29.75
N ASP A 382 18.29 -20.59 29.84
CA ASP A 382 17.54 -20.32 31.07
C ASP A 382 16.58 -21.44 31.45
N HIS A 383 16.13 -22.27 30.50
CA HIS A 383 15.24 -23.39 30.80
C HIS A 383 15.95 -24.65 31.34
N LYS A 384 17.29 -24.70 31.33
CA LYS A 384 18.06 -25.84 31.86
C LYS A 384 18.57 -25.67 33.29
N GLN A 385 18.43 -24.50 33.91
CA GLN A 385 18.95 -24.26 35.27
C GLN A 385 17.94 -24.52 36.40
N ASP A 386 16.64 -24.68 36.14
CA ASP A 386 15.62 -24.81 37.21
C ASP A 386 15.21 -26.26 37.56
N GLU A 387 15.61 -27.27 36.78
CA GLU A 387 15.31 -28.68 37.11
C GLU A 387 16.34 -29.34 38.06
N GLY A 388 17.41 -28.63 38.44
CA GLY A 388 18.50 -29.19 39.25
C GLY A 388 18.40 -28.96 40.76
N SER A 389 17.49 -28.13 41.27
CA SER A 389 17.53 -27.65 42.67
C SER A 389 16.46 -28.21 43.61
N LYS A 390 15.82 -29.35 43.29
CA LYS A 390 14.91 -30.07 44.20
C LYS A 390 15.34 -31.52 44.43
N ALA A 391 16.59 -31.72 44.83
CA ALA A 391 17.04 -32.95 45.46
C ALA A 391 18.20 -32.60 46.42
N GLY A 392 17.85 -32.27 47.66
CA GLY A 392 18.78 -31.97 48.74
C GLY A 392 18.05 -32.02 50.07
#